data_AF-A0A8T1X6C4-F1
#
_entry.id   AF-A0A8T1X6C4-F1
#
_cell.length_a   1.000
_cell.length_b   1.000
_cell.length_c   1.000
_cell.angle_alpha   90.00
_cell.angle_beta   90.00
_cell.angle_gamma   90.00
#
_symmetry.space_group_name_H-M   'P 1'
#
loop_
_entity.id
_entity.type
_entity.pdbx_description
1 polymer ?
#
loop_
_entity_poly.entity_id
_entity_poly.type
_entity_poly.pdbx_seq_one_letter_code
_entity_poly.pdbx_strand_id
1 'polypeptide(L)'
;MADADQSRTMEPPSLELKQLGRETKSLKHKHKSKRVQQQRGESSCAASTKSGEAKRSPVAASPGRHHPKRSPKASREDALRELLAGKIAEIEVGGDENLEAPIDLSGIYQDEALSAQVKDKAEAVQKNEDLTPEEKVEELVGTVNDVSEQLSLMQKKIGELNAKCILLKQRKTAVSSELMKTSTSKAKLEQLCRELQKQNKLIVSESRRIADEEDQKRRELSAQFQKTIEEVSAKMDQQGKDYVASLKENENLQQKLKTFLEQYTAREEHFEKQLEAKDLTVQLAETRLQHQEELTSREAEKVKITLEKAKEFSDREIELQAQLSSYSEKFDVVQETLTKSNQMFTTFREEMDKMTKTTKKLEKENLALRKKCAAYDNGAIASIQEKVASVEETQKLQEKLKKLESLCRHLQAERNSIRQAQAATESA
;
A
#
# COMPACT_ATOMS: atom_id res chain seq x y z
N MET A 1 27.64 -65.66 -20.73
CA MET A 1 28.34 -64.35 -20.65
C MET A 1 27.31 -63.36 -20.14
N ALA A 2 27.70 -62.50 -19.20
CA ALA A 2 26.82 -61.42 -18.74
C ALA A 2 26.85 -60.29 -19.76
N ASP A 3 25.70 -59.66 -20.00
CA ASP A 3 25.67 -58.31 -20.54
C ASP A 3 24.59 -57.51 -19.80
N ALA A 4 24.88 -56.24 -19.55
CA ALA A 4 24.22 -55.47 -18.50
C ALA A 4 23.18 -54.49 -19.05
N ASP A 5 22.00 -54.50 -18.44
CA ASP A 5 20.92 -53.55 -18.70
C ASP A 5 21.35 -52.11 -18.33
N GLN A 6 21.34 -51.20 -19.31
CA GLN A 6 21.58 -49.76 -19.11
C GLN A 6 20.31 -48.95 -19.39
N SER A 7 19.40 -48.97 -18.42
CA SER A 7 18.25 -48.07 -18.38
C SER A 7 18.68 -46.64 -18.09
N ARG A 8 18.73 -45.78 -19.13
CA ARG A 8 18.89 -44.33 -18.99
C ARG A 8 17.63 -43.69 -18.43
N THR A 9 17.57 -43.49 -17.12
CA THR A 9 16.60 -42.56 -16.50
C THR A 9 17.00 -41.11 -16.78
N MET A 10 16.22 -40.42 -17.61
CA MET A 10 16.29 -38.96 -17.75
C MET A 10 15.58 -38.31 -16.55
N GLU A 11 16.29 -37.51 -15.74
CA GLU A 11 15.64 -36.63 -14.76
C GLU A 11 14.90 -35.47 -15.46
N PRO A 12 13.75 -35.03 -14.93
CA PRO A 12 13.08 -33.82 -15.40
C PRO A 12 13.80 -32.56 -14.91
N PRO A 13 13.84 -31.47 -15.70
CA PRO A 13 14.51 -30.24 -15.30
C PRO A 13 13.74 -29.50 -14.19
N SER A 14 14.39 -29.27 -13.05
CA SER A 14 13.89 -28.43 -11.97
C SER A 14 13.63 -26.99 -12.43
N LEU A 15 12.36 -26.61 -12.52
CA LEU A 15 11.95 -25.22 -12.71
C LEU A 15 11.97 -24.47 -11.36
N GLU A 16 13.09 -23.81 -11.06
CA GLU A 16 13.17 -22.91 -9.90
C GLU A 16 12.23 -21.70 -10.07
N LEU A 17 11.13 -21.69 -9.31
CA LEU A 17 10.30 -20.49 -9.15
C LEU A 17 11.13 -19.41 -8.42
N LYS A 18 11.51 -18.35 -9.14
CA LYS A 18 12.04 -17.12 -8.53
C LYS A 18 11.03 -16.56 -7.52
N GLN A 19 11.32 -16.72 -6.23
CA GLN A 19 10.56 -16.05 -5.17
C GLN A 19 10.81 -14.54 -5.26
N LEU A 20 9.81 -13.82 -5.79
CA LEU A 20 9.77 -12.36 -5.74
C LEU A 20 9.73 -11.91 -4.27
N GLY A 21 10.81 -11.27 -3.82
CA GLY A 21 10.93 -10.76 -2.46
C GLY A 21 9.82 -9.76 -2.14
N ARG A 22 8.87 -10.18 -1.29
CA ARG A 22 7.87 -9.28 -0.72
C ARG A 22 8.51 -8.46 0.40
N GLU A 23 8.94 -7.24 0.09
CA GLU A 23 9.30 -6.25 1.12
C GLU A 23 8.10 -5.96 2.02
N THR A 24 8.09 -6.53 3.23
CA THR A 24 7.13 -6.20 4.28
C THR A 24 7.45 -4.83 4.89
N LYS A 25 7.10 -3.76 4.15
CA LYS A 25 7.23 -2.38 4.62
C LYS A 25 6.37 -2.14 5.87
N SER A 26 7.02 -2.20 7.03
CA SER A 26 6.42 -1.96 8.33
C SER A 26 5.86 -0.53 8.43
N LEU A 27 4.53 -0.43 8.37
CA LEU A 27 3.79 0.82 8.61
C LEU A 27 3.85 1.19 10.10
N LYS A 28 4.88 1.97 10.49
CA LYS A 28 4.95 2.57 11.82
C LYS A 28 3.90 3.67 11.96
N HIS A 29 2.75 3.33 12.55
CA HIS A 29 1.75 4.32 12.97
C HIS A 29 2.35 5.33 13.95
N LYS A 30 2.43 6.59 13.51
CA LYS A 30 2.98 7.70 14.30
C LYS A 30 1.87 8.36 15.11
N HIS A 31 1.44 7.74 16.21
CA HIS A 31 0.48 8.33 17.14
C HIS A 31 1.05 9.60 17.80
N LYS A 32 0.67 10.77 17.28
CA LYS A 32 1.02 12.07 17.86
C LYS A 32 -0.04 12.48 18.90
N SER A 33 -0.02 11.83 20.05
CA SER A 33 -0.96 12.13 21.13
C SER A 33 -0.62 13.46 21.80
N LYS A 34 -1.53 14.45 21.72
CA LYS A 34 -1.32 15.82 22.21
C LYS A 34 -1.73 15.88 23.69
N ARG A 35 -0.77 15.74 24.60
CA ARG A 35 -0.98 15.78 26.05
C ARG A 35 -1.48 17.16 26.48
N VAL A 36 -2.73 17.24 26.97
CA VAL A 36 -3.22 18.41 27.70
C VAL A 36 -2.61 18.37 29.10
N GLN A 37 -1.91 19.44 29.48
CA GLN A 37 -1.26 19.56 30.77
C GLN A 37 -2.15 20.35 31.73
N GLN A 38 -2.72 19.65 32.69
CA GLN A 38 -3.48 20.24 33.79
C GLN A 38 -2.60 20.26 35.03
N GLN A 39 -2.24 21.44 35.53
CA GLN A 39 -1.60 21.62 36.83
C GLN A 39 -2.30 22.73 37.61
N ARG A 40 -3.09 22.31 38.61
CA ARG A 40 -2.99 22.92 39.94
C ARG A 40 -1.60 22.53 40.49
N GLY A 41 -0.88 23.34 41.26
CA GLY A 41 -1.21 24.65 41.82
C GLY A 41 -0.63 24.69 43.23
N GLU A 42 0.41 25.49 43.45
CA GLU A 42 1.08 25.58 44.75
C GLU A 42 1.72 26.97 44.93
N SER A 43 1.79 27.38 46.20
CA SER A 43 2.13 28.72 46.67
C SER A 43 3.63 28.96 46.85
N SER A 44 4.11 30.19 46.60
CA SER A 44 5.23 30.75 47.38
C SER A 44 5.26 32.29 47.30
N CYS A 45 5.92 32.91 48.28
CA CYS A 45 5.94 34.35 48.54
C CYS A 45 7.26 35.04 48.11
N ALA A 46 7.25 36.38 48.15
CA ALA A 46 8.40 37.30 48.10
C ALA A 46 9.05 37.51 46.71
N ALA A 47 9.66 38.66 46.37
CA ALA A 47 10.00 39.87 47.15
C ALA A 47 10.12 41.15 46.28
N SER A 48 10.29 42.31 46.95
CA SER A 48 10.93 43.57 46.46
C SER A 48 10.13 44.48 45.49
N THR A 49 9.76 45.72 45.87
CA THR A 49 10.54 47.00 45.97
C THR A 49 11.14 47.45 44.63
N LYS A 50 11.14 48.72 44.15
CA LYS A 50 10.96 50.13 44.63
C LYS A 50 10.36 50.96 43.44
N SER A 51 9.99 52.25 43.44
CA SER A 51 9.76 53.35 44.41
C SER A 51 9.19 54.59 43.67
N GLY A 52 8.45 55.51 44.32
CA GLY A 52 8.06 56.81 43.73
C GLY A 52 7.18 57.69 44.64
N GLU A 53 7.72 58.79 45.15
CA GLU A 53 7.04 59.72 46.08
C GLU A 53 6.13 60.75 45.36
N ALA A 54 5.12 61.29 46.06
CA ALA A 54 5.07 62.74 46.38
C ALA A 54 3.85 63.18 47.24
N LYS A 55 4.12 63.45 48.51
CA LYS A 55 3.69 64.62 49.33
C LYS A 55 2.33 65.31 49.01
N ARG A 56 1.47 65.38 50.05
CA ARG A 56 1.12 66.68 50.70
C ARG A 56 0.61 66.50 52.14
N SER A 57 1.00 67.44 53.00
CA SER A 57 0.90 67.39 54.47
C SER A 57 -0.41 67.98 55.02
N PRO A 58 -0.81 67.67 56.27
CA PRO A 58 -1.94 68.32 56.94
C PRO A 58 -1.57 69.72 57.44
N VAL A 59 -2.55 70.65 57.50
CA VAL A 59 -2.36 72.04 57.97
C VAL A 59 -3.61 72.55 58.71
N ALA A 60 -3.39 73.46 59.67
CA ALA A 60 -4.37 74.22 60.48
C ALA A 60 -5.12 73.37 61.53
N ALA A 61 -4.78 73.37 62.82
CA ALA A 61 -4.41 74.45 63.77
C ALA A 61 -5.58 75.34 64.21
N SER A 62 -5.65 75.56 65.52
CA SER A 62 -6.76 76.13 66.29
C SER A 62 -7.02 77.62 66.02
N PRO A 63 -8.06 78.18 66.66
CA PRO A 63 -7.72 79.17 67.69
C PRO A 63 -8.35 78.87 69.05
N GLY A 64 -7.55 78.98 70.11
CA GLY A 64 -8.04 78.94 71.49
C GLY A 64 -8.83 80.20 71.83
N ARG A 65 -9.93 80.04 72.55
CA ARG A 65 -10.70 81.18 73.07
C ARG A 65 -10.16 81.56 74.46
N HIS A 66 -9.31 82.57 74.52
CA HIS A 66 -8.92 83.18 75.78
C HIS A 66 -10.15 83.78 76.47
N HIS A 67 -10.61 83.14 77.53
CA HIS A 67 -11.38 83.80 78.59
C HIS A 67 -10.41 84.21 79.71
N PRO A 68 -10.56 85.40 80.32
CA PRO A 68 -9.67 85.83 81.39
C PRO A 68 -9.84 84.91 82.61
N LYS A 69 -8.72 84.54 83.24
CA LYS A 69 -8.73 83.80 84.51
C LYS A 69 -9.25 84.69 85.65
N ARG A 70 -10.57 84.84 85.79
CA ARG A 70 -11.17 84.98 87.14
C ARG A 70 -10.98 83.64 87.85
N SER A 71 -10.68 83.67 89.14
CA SER A 71 -10.41 82.45 89.89
C SER A 71 -11.66 81.56 89.95
N PRO A 72 -11.54 80.22 89.89
CA PRO A 72 -12.69 79.34 89.95
C PRO A 72 -13.43 79.40 91.29
N LYS A 73 -12.74 79.84 92.37
CA LYS A 73 -13.39 80.21 93.63
C LYS A 73 -14.30 81.43 93.46
N ALA A 74 -13.79 82.55 92.93
CA ALA A 74 -14.60 83.74 92.68
C ALA A 74 -15.77 83.43 91.75
N SER A 75 -15.57 82.69 90.65
CA SER A 75 -16.67 82.32 89.75
C SER A 75 -17.71 81.39 90.38
N ARG A 76 -17.33 80.54 91.35
CA ARG A 76 -18.27 79.68 92.08
C ARG A 76 -18.99 80.42 93.19
N GLU A 77 -18.30 81.32 93.89
CA GLU A 77 -18.88 82.22 94.89
C GLU A 77 -19.83 83.24 94.23
N ASP A 78 -19.47 83.81 93.08
CA ASP A 78 -20.34 84.67 92.26
C ASP A 78 -21.58 83.91 91.79
N ALA A 79 -21.44 82.67 91.28
CA ALA A 79 -22.59 81.84 90.89
C ALA A 79 -23.49 81.42 92.07
N LEU A 80 -22.91 81.16 93.25
CA LEU A 80 -23.68 80.89 94.48
C LEU A 80 -24.39 82.16 94.97
N ARG A 81 -23.77 83.34 94.87
CA ARG A 81 -24.39 84.64 95.18
C ARG A 81 -25.53 84.94 94.21
N GLU A 82 -25.37 84.68 92.93
CA GLU A 82 -26.41 84.87 91.91
C GLU A 82 -27.59 83.89 92.11
N LEU A 83 -27.32 82.64 92.48
CA LEU A 83 -28.35 81.64 92.78
C LEU A 83 -29.08 81.96 94.09
N LEU A 84 -28.38 82.44 95.12
CA LEU A 84 -28.99 82.94 96.35
C LEU A 84 -29.83 84.19 96.10
N ALA A 85 -29.33 85.17 95.33
CA ALA A 85 -30.09 86.35 94.94
C ALA A 85 -31.34 86.00 94.12
N GLY A 86 -31.24 84.99 93.24
CA GLY A 86 -32.38 84.41 92.54
C GLY A 86 -33.42 83.81 93.49
N LYS A 87 -32.99 82.97 94.44
CA LYS A 87 -33.90 82.33 95.40
C LYS A 87 -34.54 83.33 96.39
N ILE A 88 -33.80 84.37 96.79
CA ILE A 88 -34.33 85.47 97.59
C ILE A 88 -35.40 86.22 96.79
N ALA A 89 -35.10 86.62 95.56
CA ALA A 89 -36.07 87.27 94.67
C ALA A 89 -37.32 86.40 94.41
N GLU A 90 -37.16 85.07 94.28
CA GLU A 90 -38.27 84.12 94.14
C GLU A 90 -39.20 84.11 95.35
N ILE A 91 -38.64 84.22 96.56
CA ILE A 91 -39.40 84.31 97.82
C ILE A 91 -40.06 85.68 97.94
N GLU A 92 -39.36 86.77 97.61
CA GLU A 92 -39.88 88.15 97.63
C GLU A 92 -41.06 88.37 96.67
N VAL A 93 -41.06 87.69 95.52
CA VAL A 93 -42.16 87.73 94.54
C VAL A 93 -43.29 86.74 94.89
N GLY A 94 -43.07 85.81 95.83
CA GLY A 94 -44.05 84.80 96.20
C GLY A 94 -44.20 83.66 95.18
N GLY A 95 -43.10 83.26 94.54
CA GLY A 95 -43.03 82.16 93.56
C GLY A 95 -43.12 82.60 92.09
N ASP A 96 -42.75 81.70 91.18
CA ASP A 96 -42.73 81.94 89.70
C ASP A 96 -44.14 82.21 89.14
N GLU A 97 -45.21 81.75 89.80
CA GLU A 97 -46.60 82.02 89.41
C GLU A 97 -46.99 83.50 89.56
N ASN A 98 -46.44 84.20 90.57
CA ASN A 98 -46.66 85.63 90.78
C ASN A 98 -45.76 86.52 89.90
N LEU A 99 -44.88 85.94 89.08
CA LEU A 99 -43.97 86.69 88.22
C LEU A 99 -44.71 87.45 87.11
N GLU A 100 -45.81 86.90 86.59
CA GLU A 100 -46.63 87.49 85.52
C GLU A 100 -47.71 88.46 86.04
N ALA A 101 -47.98 88.48 87.36
CA ALA A 101 -48.91 89.43 87.96
C ALA A 101 -48.39 90.89 87.80
N PRO A 102 -49.21 91.84 87.30
CA PRO A 102 -48.83 93.26 87.27
C PRO A 102 -48.55 93.76 88.68
N ILE A 103 -47.42 94.47 88.87
CA ILE A 103 -47.23 95.26 90.10
C ILE A 103 -48.09 96.52 89.94
N ASP A 104 -48.95 96.78 90.91
CA ASP A 104 -49.74 98.00 90.95
C ASP A 104 -48.82 99.20 91.28
N LEU A 105 -48.55 100.06 90.29
CA LEU A 105 -47.76 101.29 90.46
C LEU A 105 -48.65 102.54 90.68
N SER A 106 -49.97 102.38 90.83
CA SER A 106 -50.88 103.51 91.03
C SER A 106 -50.55 104.29 92.31
N GLY A 107 -50.78 105.61 92.26
CA GLY A 107 -50.57 106.54 93.38
C GLY A 107 -49.11 106.83 93.77
N ILE A 108 -48.11 106.26 93.09
CA ILE A 108 -46.71 106.27 93.59
C ILE A 108 -45.70 106.96 92.67
N TYR A 109 -45.93 106.97 91.35
CA TYR A 109 -45.05 107.65 90.39
C TYR A 109 -45.70 108.87 89.72
N GLN A 110 -46.84 109.32 90.24
CA GLN A 110 -47.74 110.23 89.52
C GLN A 110 -47.99 111.58 90.17
N ASP A 111 -47.30 111.91 91.26
CA ASP A 111 -47.45 113.24 91.84
C ASP A 111 -46.10 113.83 92.30
N GLU A 112 -45.48 114.60 91.40
CA GLU A 112 -44.51 115.62 91.81
C GLU A 112 -45.19 116.64 92.76
N ALA A 113 -46.52 116.77 92.68
CA ALA A 113 -47.31 117.49 93.67
C ALA A 113 -47.53 116.74 94.99
N LEU A 114 -47.10 115.49 95.18
CA LEU A 114 -47.02 114.89 96.53
C LEU A 114 -45.92 115.58 97.34
N SER A 115 -44.73 115.73 96.74
CA SER A 115 -43.63 116.48 97.37
C SER A 115 -43.98 117.96 97.57
N ALA A 116 -44.80 118.54 96.70
CA ALA A 116 -45.34 119.88 96.88
C ALA A 116 -46.40 119.93 98.01
N GLN A 117 -47.42 119.06 97.99
CA GLN A 117 -48.48 119.01 99.01
C GLN A 117 -47.94 118.78 100.42
N VAL A 118 -46.92 117.93 100.57
CA VAL A 118 -46.23 117.70 101.85
C VAL A 118 -45.54 118.98 102.33
N LYS A 119 -44.85 119.69 101.43
CA LYS A 119 -44.19 120.96 101.73
C LYS A 119 -45.20 122.07 102.07
N ASP A 120 -46.27 122.18 101.30
CA ASP A 120 -47.33 123.17 101.48
C ASP A 120 -48.10 122.93 102.78
N LYS A 121 -48.39 121.66 103.14
CA LYS A 121 -48.95 121.30 104.45
C LYS A 121 -48.00 121.67 105.59
N ALA A 122 -46.71 121.30 105.51
CA ALA A 122 -45.73 121.65 106.53
C ALA A 122 -45.58 123.18 106.71
N GLU A 123 -45.59 123.95 105.62
CA GLU A 123 -45.57 125.42 105.66
C GLU A 123 -46.87 126.02 106.25
N ALA A 124 -48.03 125.39 106.01
CA ALA A 124 -49.32 125.83 106.58
C ALA A 124 -49.38 125.63 108.10
N VAL A 125 -48.96 124.45 108.59
CA VAL A 125 -48.87 124.17 110.05
C VAL A 125 -47.92 125.14 110.75
N GLN A 126 -46.77 125.45 110.13
CA GLN A 126 -45.79 126.35 110.72
C GLN A 126 -46.33 127.77 110.92
N LYS A 127 -47.04 128.32 109.91
CA LYS A 127 -47.52 129.73 109.87
C LYS A 127 -48.80 130.00 110.66
N ASN A 128 -49.51 128.98 111.14
CA ASN A 128 -50.83 129.15 111.76
C ASN A 128 -50.72 129.71 113.19
N GLU A 129 -51.11 130.96 113.47
CA GLU A 129 -50.88 131.60 114.78
C GLU A 129 -51.82 131.11 115.91
N ASP A 130 -52.92 130.43 115.57
CA ASP A 130 -53.95 129.95 116.52
C ASP A 130 -53.66 128.58 117.15
N LEU A 131 -52.60 127.87 116.72
CA LEU A 131 -52.20 126.55 117.23
C LEU A 131 -51.05 126.65 118.25
N THR A 132 -51.14 125.89 119.34
CA THR A 132 -50.07 125.80 120.34
C THR A 132 -48.80 125.12 119.75
N PRO A 133 -47.60 125.41 120.29
CA PRO A 133 -46.37 124.83 119.75
C PRO A 133 -46.33 123.30 119.85
N GLU A 134 -46.99 122.70 120.84
CA GLU A 134 -47.19 121.24 120.93
C GLU A 134 -48.03 120.69 119.76
N GLU A 135 -49.19 121.29 119.46
CA GLU A 135 -50.08 120.84 118.38
C GLU A 135 -49.42 120.94 117.00
N LYS A 136 -48.64 122.00 116.76
CA LYS A 136 -47.86 122.15 115.51
C LYS A 136 -46.82 121.03 115.33
N VAL A 137 -46.18 120.62 116.41
CA VAL A 137 -45.20 119.52 116.38
C VAL A 137 -45.91 118.19 116.10
N GLU A 138 -47.08 117.96 116.69
CA GLU A 138 -47.87 116.74 116.45
C GLU A 138 -48.33 116.62 114.98
N GLU A 139 -48.83 117.70 114.38
CA GLU A 139 -49.27 117.69 112.97
C GLU A 139 -48.08 117.57 111.99
N LEU A 140 -46.95 118.24 112.27
CA LEU A 140 -45.70 118.05 111.50
C LEU A 140 -45.17 116.61 111.60
N VAL A 141 -45.18 116.01 112.79
CA VAL A 141 -44.80 114.60 112.98
C VAL A 141 -45.75 113.66 112.22
N GLY A 142 -47.05 113.97 112.18
CA GLY A 142 -48.03 113.29 111.32
C GLY A 142 -47.62 113.31 109.85
N THR A 143 -47.35 114.49 109.28
CA THR A 143 -46.94 114.60 107.87
C THR A 143 -45.60 113.89 107.56
N VAL A 144 -44.66 113.88 108.50
CA VAL A 144 -43.38 113.14 108.35
C VAL A 144 -43.62 111.63 108.38
N ASN A 145 -44.54 111.14 109.22
CA ASN A 145 -44.93 109.74 109.25
C ASN A 145 -45.62 109.31 107.94
N ASP A 146 -46.57 110.10 107.42
CA ASP A 146 -47.23 109.83 106.12
C ASP A 146 -46.20 109.69 104.98
N VAL A 147 -45.22 110.59 104.92
CA VAL A 147 -44.12 110.55 103.94
C VAL A 147 -43.23 109.32 104.14
N SER A 148 -42.93 108.97 105.40
CA SER A 148 -42.14 107.79 105.76
C SER A 148 -42.85 106.49 105.35
N GLU A 149 -44.17 106.40 105.56
CA GLU A 149 -45.00 105.28 105.12
C GLU A 149 -45.05 105.17 103.59
N GLN A 150 -45.21 106.28 102.88
CA GLN A 150 -45.21 106.27 101.41
C GLN A 150 -43.83 105.94 100.83
N LEU A 151 -42.73 106.44 101.40
CA LEU A 151 -41.37 106.03 101.03
C LEU A 151 -41.13 104.54 101.31
N SER A 152 -41.61 104.02 102.44
CA SER A 152 -41.57 102.60 102.77
C SER A 152 -42.34 101.76 101.75
N LEU A 153 -43.51 102.23 101.30
CA LEU A 153 -44.30 101.59 100.25
C LEU A 153 -43.62 101.65 98.87
N MET A 154 -43.03 102.79 98.50
CA MET A 154 -42.21 102.91 97.29
C MET A 154 -41.04 101.93 97.30
N GLN A 155 -40.32 101.86 98.42
CA GLN A 155 -39.14 101.01 98.56
C GLN A 155 -39.51 99.52 98.51
N LYS A 156 -40.66 99.11 99.04
CA LYS A 156 -41.22 97.77 98.83
C LYS A 156 -41.49 97.48 97.35
N LYS A 157 -42.22 98.34 96.64
CA LYS A 157 -42.52 98.16 95.21
C LYS A 157 -41.27 98.17 94.31
N ILE A 158 -40.25 98.98 94.66
CA ILE A 158 -38.94 98.96 94.00
C ILE A 158 -38.20 97.63 94.27
N GLY A 159 -38.28 97.11 95.50
CA GLY A 159 -37.79 95.77 95.85
C GLY A 159 -38.43 94.68 95.00
N GLU A 160 -39.77 94.65 94.95
CA GLU A 160 -40.55 93.72 94.11
C GLU A 160 -40.18 93.81 92.62
N LEU A 161 -40.09 95.02 92.06
CA LEU A 161 -39.67 95.24 90.67
C LEU A 161 -38.26 94.72 90.40
N ASN A 162 -37.32 94.94 91.33
CA ASN A 162 -35.96 94.45 91.22
C ASN A 162 -35.89 92.92 91.31
N ALA A 163 -36.66 92.32 92.23
CA ALA A 163 -36.79 90.87 92.36
C ALA A 163 -37.36 90.23 91.08
N LYS A 164 -38.46 90.75 90.53
CA LYS A 164 -38.99 90.30 89.22
C LYS A 164 -37.96 90.45 88.11
N CYS A 165 -37.19 91.55 88.09
CA CYS A 165 -36.12 91.75 87.10
C CYS A 165 -34.96 90.75 87.21
N ILE A 166 -34.62 90.28 88.42
CA ILE A 166 -33.61 89.24 88.63
C ILE A 166 -34.13 87.90 88.11
N LEU A 167 -35.35 87.51 88.48
CA LEU A 167 -35.99 86.27 88.04
C LEU A 167 -36.16 86.20 86.53
N LEU A 168 -36.65 87.28 85.89
CA LEU A 168 -36.80 87.36 84.43
C LEU A 168 -35.45 87.22 83.70
N LYS A 169 -34.35 87.75 84.26
CA LYS A 169 -33.00 87.54 83.71
C LYS A 169 -32.57 86.08 83.81
N GLN A 170 -32.80 85.42 84.95
CA GLN A 170 -32.47 84.01 85.16
C GLN A 170 -33.32 83.07 84.29
N ARG A 171 -34.64 83.31 84.18
CA ARG A 171 -35.53 82.57 83.28
C ARG A 171 -35.10 82.74 81.81
N LYS A 172 -34.69 83.96 81.40
CA LYS A 172 -34.13 84.22 80.06
C LYS A 172 -32.83 83.46 79.79
N THR A 173 -31.89 83.39 80.74
CA THR A 173 -30.64 82.63 80.55
C THR A 173 -30.85 81.13 80.57
N ALA A 174 -31.76 80.62 81.42
CA ALA A 174 -32.16 79.22 81.44
C ALA A 174 -32.79 78.80 80.09
N VAL A 175 -33.83 79.50 79.63
CA VAL A 175 -34.49 79.25 78.34
C VAL A 175 -33.51 79.39 77.18
N SER A 176 -32.60 80.36 77.20
CA SER A 176 -31.55 80.49 76.16
C SER A 176 -30.57 79.31 76.16
N SER A 177 -30.23 78.74 77.32
CA SER A 177 -29.36 77.56 77.45
C SER A 177 -30.06 76.30 76.93
N GLU A 178 -31.34 76.14 77.25
CA GLU A 178 -32.17 75.04 76.72
C GLU A 178 -32.39 75.15 75.21
N LEU A 179 -32.59 76.37 74.68
CA LEU A 179 -32.66 76.62 73.24
C LEU A 179 -31.35 76.23 72.54
N MET A 180 -30.19 76.54 73.12
CA MET A 180 -28.90 76.10 72.55
C MET A 180 -28.73 74.58 72.60
N LYS A 181 -29.11 73.91 73.70
CA LYS A 181 -29.06 72.44 73.83
C LYS A 181 -29.99 71.77 72.83
N THR A 182 -31.24 72.19 72.75
CA THR A 182 -32.24 71.66 71.81
C THR A 182 -31.85 71.93 70.36
N SER A 183 -31.34 73.12 70.02
CA SER A 183 -30.78 73.42 68.69
C SER A 183 -29.59 72.52 68.34
N THR A 184 -28.72 72.22 69.30
CA THR A 184 -27.57 71.31 69.09
C THR A 184 -28.02 69.87 68.88
N SER A 185 -28.99 69.39 69.67
CA SER A 185 -29.60 68.06 69.49
C SER A 185 -30.35 67.96 68.16
N LYS A 186 -31.09 69.01 67.76
CA LYS A 186 -31.74 69.11 66.45
C LYS A 186 -30.73 69.00 65.31
N ALA A 187 -29.63 69.75 65.36
CA ALA A 187 -28.57 69.67 64.33
C ALA A 187 -27.96 68.26 64.22
N LYS A 188 -27.72 67.58 65.36
CA LYS A 188 -27.25 66.18 65.38
C LYS A 188 -28.27 65.20 64.79
N LEU A 189 -29.55 65.37 65.12
CA LEU A 189 -30.63 64.55 64.56
C LEU A 189 -30.81 64.79 63.06
N GLU A 190 -30.77 66.04 62.60
CA GLU A 190 -30.80 66.36 61.17
C GLU A 190 -29.60 65.77 60.41
N GLN A 191 -28.40 65.80 60.99
CA GLN A 191 -27.22 65.14 60.42
C GLN A 191 -27.40 63.62 60.35
N LEU A 192 -27.89 62.99 61.41
CA LEU A 192 -28.17 61.55 61.44
C LEU A 192 -29.25 61.16 60.42
N CYS A 193 -30.33 61.94 60.31
CA CYS A 193 -31.37 61.72 59.31
C CYS A 193 -30.84 61.86 57.87
N ARG A 194 -29.97 62.84 57.60
CA ARG A 194 -29.33 62.99 56.28
C ARG A 194 -28.41 61.82 55.94
N GLU A 195 -27.60 61.36 56.89
CA GLU A 195 -26.72 60.21 56.66
C GLU A 195 -27.52 58.91 56.54
N LEU A 196 -28.58 58.71 57.33
CA LEU A 196 -29.50 57.57 57.21
C LEU A 196 -30.22 57.57 55.86
N GLN A 197 -30.69 58.72 55.38
CA GLN A 197 -31.27 58.85 54.03
C GLN A 197 -30.25 58.56 52.92
N LYS A 198 -28.99 58.97 53.09
CA LYS A 198 -27.89 58.69 52.16
C LYS A 198 -27.54 57.20 52.14
N GLN A 199 -27.44 56.56 53.31
CA GLN A 199 -27.21 55.12 53.43
C GLN A 199 -28.39 54.31 52.88
N ASN A 200 -29.63 54.71 53.14
CA ASN A 200 -30.81 54.06 52.56
C ASN A 200 -30.81 54.14 51.03
N LYS A 201 -30.53 55.32 50.45
CA LYS A 201 -30.36 55.49 48.99
C LYS A 201 -29.24 54.61 48.43
N LEU A 202 -28.11 54.50 49.13
CA LEU A 202 -26.99 53.64 48.75
C LEU A 202 -27.41 52.17 48.76
N ILE A 203 -28.04 51.70 49.84
CA ILE A 203 -28.58 50.33 49.95
C ILE A 203 -29.56 50.04 48.82
N VAL A 204 -30.53 50.92 48.55
CA VAL A 204 -31.49 50.74 47.44
C VAL A 204 -30.78 50.67 46.08
N SER A 205 -29.78 51.53 45.83
CA SER A 205 -29.01 51.48 44.58
C SER A 205 -28.17 50.21 44.45
N GLU A 206 -27.60 49.72 45.55
CA GLU A 206 -26.75 48.53 45.59
C GLU A 206 -27.58 47.25 45.50
N SER A 207 -28.71 47.15 46.20
CA SER A 207 -29.67 46.05 46.05
C SER A 207 -30.21 45.97 44.62
N ARG A 208 -30.46 47.11 43.97
CA ARG A 208 -30.83 47.13 42.55
C ARG A 208 -29.69 46.65 41.66
N ARG A 209 -28.46 47.14 41.85
CA ARG A 209 -27.28 46.69 41.09
C ARG A 209 -27.06 45.18 41.22
N ILE A 210 -27.20 44.63 42.44
CA ILE A 210 -27.07 43.20 42.72
C ILE A 210 -28.18 42.40 42.01
N ALA A 211 -29.43 42.89 42.01
CA ALA A 211 -30.53 42.25 41.29
C ALA A 211 -30.30 42.25 39.76
N ASP A 212 -29.93 43.41 39.19
CA ASP A 212 -29.63 43.55 37.76
C ASP A 212 -28.46 42.61 37.34
N GLU A 213 -27.43 42.45 38.20
CA GLU A 213 -26.32 41.53 37.99
C GLU A 213 -26.68 40.04 38.17
N GLU A 214 -27.59 39.71 39.08
CA GLU A 214 -28.09 38.33 39.21
C GLU A 214 -28.93 37.94 37.99
N ASP A 215 -29.85 38.80 37.56
CA ASP A 215 -30.68 38.56 36.38
C ASP A 215 -29.87 38.59 35.07
N GLN A 216 -28.76 39.32 35.02
CA GLN A 216 -27.78 39.20 33.92
C GLN A 216 -27.09 37.83 33.95
N LYS A 217 -26.57 37.37 35.10
CA LYS A 217 -25.94 36.04 35.24
C LYS A 217 -26.92 34.90 34.92
N ARG A 218 -28.18 35.01 35.35
CA ARG A 218 -29.25 34.06 35.00
C ARG A 218 -29.46 34.00 33.49
N ARG A 219 -29.60 35.15 32.81
CA ARG A 219 -29.76 35.22 31.36
C ARG A 219 -28.55 34.66 30.60
N GLU A 220 -27.33 34.97 31.04
CA GLU A 220 -26.10 34.42 30.46
C GLU A 220 -26.01 32.90 30.62
N LEU A 221 -26.35 32.37 31.81
CA LEU A 221 -26.36 30.94 32.07
C LEU A 221 -27.43 30.21 31.24
N SER A 222 -28.64 30.76 31.15
CA SER A 222 -29.70 30.24 30.26
C SER A 222 -29.27 30.25 28.79
N ALA A 223 -28.61 31.32 28.32
CA ALA A 223 -28.10 31.40 26.96
C ALA A 223 -26.97 30.37 26.69
N GLN A 224 -26.08 30.14 27.67
CA GLN A 224 -25.05 29.10 27.57
C GLN A 224 -25.64 27.69 27.52
N PHE A 225 -26.66 27.39 28.34
CA PHE A 225 -27.37 26.11 28.28
C PHE A 225 -28.09 25.92 26.94
N GLN A 226 -28.84 26.93 26.48
CA GLN A 226 -29.55 26.88 25.20
C GLN A 226 -28.58 26.66 24.03
N LYS A 227 -27.48 27.42 23.98
CA LYS A 227 -26.41 27.21 22.99
C LYS A 227 -25.78 25.81 23.07
N THR A 228 -25.58 25.27 24.27
CA THR A 228 -25.02 23.93 24.46
C THR A 228 -25.99 22.85 23.95
N ILE A 229 -27.30 23.03 24.17
CA ILE A 229 -28.34 22.15 23.64
C ILE A 229 -28.34 22.21 22.11
N GLU A 230 -28.31 23.40 21.52
CA GLU A 230 -28.22 23.60 20.06
C GLU A 230 -26.96 22.97 19.45
N GLU A 231 -25.79 23.11 20.09
CA GLU A 231 -24.55 22.46 19.64
C GLU A 231 -24.60 20.93 19.75
N VAL A 232 -25.29 20.38 20.75
CA VAL A 232 -25.48 18.92 20.91
C VAL A 232 -26.47 18.40 19.86
N SER A 233 -27.61 19.07 19.66
CA SER A 233 -28.58 18.73 18.61
C SER A 233 -27.94 18.79 17.22
N ALA A 234 -27.21 19.86 16.90
CA ALA A 234 -26.50 19.97 15.63
C ALA A 234 -25.45 18.86 15.41
N LYS A 235 -24.77 18.41 16.47
CA LYS A 235 -23.85 17.26 16.41
C LYS A 235 -24.59 15.94 16.20
N MET A 236 -25.73 15.72 16.85
CA MET A 236 -26.56 14.53 16.65
C MET A 236 -27.12 14.49 15.22
N ASP A 237 -27.63 15.61 14.71
CA ASP A 237 -28.12 15.72 13.33
C ASP A 237 -27.00 15.49 12.30
N GLN A 238 -25.79 16.00 12.57
CA GLN A 238 -24.64 15.77 11.71
C GLN A 238 -24.20 14.30 11.75
N GLN A 239 -24.12 13.67 12.92
CA GLN A 239 -23.83 12.24 13.05
C GLN A 239 -24.88 11.37 12.35
N GLY A 240 -26.16 11.75 12.40
CA GLY A 240 -27.23 11.10 11.63
C GLY A 240 -27.02 11.20 10.11
N LYS A 241 -26.66 12.39 9.61
CA LYS A 241 -26.33 12.60 8.19
C LYS A 241 -25.10 11.81 7.76
N ASP A 242 -24.03 11.82 8.56
CA ASP A 242 -22.78 11.11 8.29
C ASP A 242 -23.01 9.58 8.29
N TYR A 243 -23.84 9.07 9.21
CA TYR A 243 -24.23 7.67 9.24
C TYR A 243 -25.03 7.26 7.99
N VAL A 244 -26.03 8.05 7.59
CA VAL A 244 -26.81 7.80 6.35
C VAL A 244 -25.92 7.89 5.11
N ALA A 245 -24.99 8.84 5.06
CA ALA A 245 -24.01 8.96 3.97
C ALA A 245 -23.09 7.72 3.90
N SER A 246 -22.61 7.24 5.05
CA SER A 246 -21.78 6.04 5.14
C SER A 246 -22.52 4.76 4.72
N LEU A 247 -23.81 4.61 5.09
CA LEU A 247 -24.65 3.52 4.60
C LEU A 247 -24.81 3.56 3.08
N LYS A 248 -25.06 4.75 2.51
CA LYS A 248 -25.19 4.93 1.06
C LYS A 248 -23.87 4.69 0.31
N GLU A 249 -22.73 5.04 0.89
CA GLU A 249 -21.41 4.70 0.34
C GLU A 249 -21.19 3.18 0.35
N ASN A 250 -21.53 2.50 1.45
CA ASN A 250 -21.43 1.05 1.55
C ASN A 250 -22.32 0.34 0.52
N GLU A 251 -23.57 0.77 0.35
CA GLU A 251 -24.48 0.24 -0.69
C GLU A 251 -23.89 0.44 -2.10
N ASN A 252 -23.37 1.64 -2.41
CA ASN A 252 -22.70 1.90 -3.69
C ASN A 252 -21.46 1.02 -3.91
N LEU A 253 -20.68 0.73 -2.86
CA LEU A 253 -19.54 -0.18 -2.93
C LEU A 253 -19.97 -1.63 -3.14
N GLN A 254 -21.03 -2.08 -2.46
CA GLN A 254 -21.63 -3.40 -2.64
C GLN A 254 -22.15 -3.58 -4.08
N GLN A 255 -22.84 -2.58 -4.64
CA GLN A 255 -23.29 -2.59 -6.04
C GLN A 255 -22.12 -2.67 -7.01
N LYS A 256 -21.06 -1.86 -6.82
CA LYS A 256 -19.84 -1.91 -7.65
C LYS A 256 -19.15 -3.29 -7.59
N LEU A 257 -19.03 -3.88 -6.40
CA LEU A 257 -18.47 -5.23 -6.23
C LEU A 257 -19.33 -6.28 -6.94
N LYS A 258 -20.66 -6.19 -6.86
CA LYS A 258 -21.58 -7.08 -7.57
C LYS A 258 -21.38 -6.99 -9.09
N THR A 259 -21.37 -5.79 -9.66
CA THR A 259 -21.13 -5.58 -11.10
C THR A 259 -19.75 -6.04 -11.53
N PHE A 260 -18.72 -5.87 -10.69
CA PHE A 260 -17.38 -6.38 -10.97
C PHE A 260 -17.34 -7.91 -11.01
N LEU A 261 -18.01 -8.59 -10.07
CA LEU A 261 -18.15 -10.05 -10.08
C LEU A 261 -18.92 -10.54 -11.32
N GLU A 262 -20.05 -9.90 -11.67
CA GLU A 262 -20.82 -10.21 -12.88
C GLU A 262 -19.97 -10.09 -14.15
N GLN A 263 -19.15 -9.04 -14.27
CA GLN A 263 -18.22 -8.85 -15.38
C GLN A 263 -17.11 -9.91 -15.41
N TYR A 264 -16.60 -10.34 -14.24
CA TYR A 264 -15.60 -11.39 -14.15
C TYR A 264 -16.15 -12.75 -14.56
N THR A 265 -17.32 -13.15 -14.05
CA THR A 265 -17.99 -14.40 -14.44
C THR A 265 -18.29 -14.44 -15.94
N ALA A 266 -18.81 -13.35 -16.52
CA ALA A 266 -19.06 -13.27 -17.96
C ALA A 266 -17.75 -13.35 -18.79
N ARG A 267 -16.64 -12.85 -18.26
CA ARG A 267 -15.32 -12.95 -18.91
C ARG A 267 -14.72 -14.35 -18.81
N GLU A 268 -14.89 -15.02 -17.68
CA GLU A 268 -14.48 -16.41 -17.47
C GLU A 268 -15.26 -17.35 -18.41
N GLU A 269 -16.59 -17.21 -18.46
CA GLU A 269 -17.46 -17.96 -19.38
C GLU A 269 -17.09 -17.74 -20.87
N HIS A 270 -16.72 -16.51 -21.24
CA HIS A 270 -16.21 -16.22 -22.58
C HIS A 270 -14.88 -16.92 -22.88
N PHE A 271 -13.95 -16.97 -21.92
CA PHE A 271 -12.66 -17.66 -22.10
C PHE A 271 -12.82 -19.18 -22.11
N GLU A 272 -13.73 -19.74 -21.31
CA GLU A 272 -14.07 -21.16 -21.32
C GLU A 272 -14.60 -21.58 -22.71
N LYS A 273 -15.59 -20.86 -23.24
CA LYS A 273 -16.11 -21.06 -24.61
C LYS A 273 -15.04 -20.88 -25.69
N GLN A 274 -14.09 -19.95 -25.50
CA GLN A 274 -12.97 -19.76 -26.42
C GLN A 274 -11.98 -20.92 -26.37
N LEU A 275 -11.76 -21.52 -25.20
CA LEU A 275 -10.92 -22.69 -25.01
C LEU A 275 -11.58 -23.92 -25.65
N GLU A 276 -12.86 -24.19 -25.37
CA GLU A 276 -13.65 -25.26 -26.01
C GLU A 276 -13.59 -25.18 -27.55
N ALA A 277 -13.75 -23.98 -28.12
CA ALA A 277 -13.66 -23.76 -29.56
C ALA A 277 -12.24 -24.04 -30.12
N LYS A 278 -11.19 -23.82 -29.33
CA LYS A 278 -9.81 -24.17 -29.69
C LYS A 278 -9.56 -25.66 -29.59
N ASP A 279 -10.03 -26.32 -28.54
CA ASP A 279 -9.90 -27.77 -28.37
C ASP A 279 -10.64 -28.52 -29.49
N LEU A 280 -11.85 -28.11 -29.86
CA LEU A 280 -12.56 -28.64 -31.03
C LEU A 280 -11.80 -28.41 -32.35
N THR A 281 -11.11 -27.26 -32.48
CA THR A 281 -10.26 -26.99 -33.66
C THR A 281 -9.05 -27.92 -33.71
N VAL A 282 -8.42 -28.20 -32.56
CA VAL A 282 -7.29 -29.13 -32.43
C VAL A 282 -7.74 -30.56 -32.74
N GLN A 283 -8.81 -31.05 -32.10
CA GLN A 283 -9.37 -32.39 -32.36
C GLN A 283 -9.72 -32.61 -33.84
N LEU A 284 -10.27 -31.59 -34.51
CA LEU A 284 -10.58 -31.63 -35.94
C LEU A 284 -9.31 -31.68 -36.81
N ALA A 285 -8.24 -30.98 -36.41
CA ALA A 285 -6.94 -31.05 -37.10
C ALA A 285 -6.25 -32.41 -36.88
N GLU A 286 -6.27 -32.94 -35.66
CA GLU A 286 -5.74 -34.27 -35.30
C GLU A 286 -6.47 -35.38 -36.07
N THR A 287 -7.80 -35.35 -36.12
CA THR A 287 -8.61 -36.32 -36.87
C THR A 287 -8.30 -36.29 -38.37
N ARG A 288 -8.08 -35.09 -38.94
CA ARG A 288 -7.67 -34.94 -40.35
C ARG A 288 -6.26 -35.47 -40.60
N LEU A 289 -5.32 -35.21 -39.68
CA LEU A 289 -3.96 -35.71 -39.77
C LEU A 289 -3.95 -37.25 -39.72
N GLN A 290 -4.60 -37.85 -38.72
CA GLN A 290 -4.73 -39.31 -38.60
C GLN A 290 -5.33 -39.95 -39.85
N HIS A 291 -6.39 -39.35 -40.42
CA HIS A 291 -6.99 -39.84 -41.67
C HIS A 291 -6.01 -39.78 -42.85
N GLN A 292 -5.19 -38.73 -42.94
CA GLN A 292 -4.21 -38.58 -44.01
C GLN A 292 -2.97 -39.48 -43.81
N GLU A 293 -2.54 -39.72 -42.57
CA GLU A 293 -1.52 -40.72 -42.22
C GLU A 293 -2.00 -42.13 -42.58
N GLU A 294 -3.25 -42.48 -42.27
CA GLU A 294 -3.88 -43.74 -42.67
C GLU A 294 -3.94 -43.94 -44.19
N LEU A 295 -4.32 -42.90 -44.96
CA LEU A 295 -4.32 -42.95 -46.42
C LEU A 295 -2.90 -43.14 -46.97
N THR A 296 -1.95 -42.36 -46.48
CA THR A 296 -0.53 -42.43 -46.88
C THR A 296 0.06 -43.80 -46.55
N SER A 297 -0.29 -44.39 -45.40
CA SER A 297 0.13 -45.73 -44.98
C SER A 297 -0.41 -46.81 -45.93
N ARG A 298 -1.71 -46.76 -46.28
CA ARG A 298 -2.33 -47.67 -47.27
C ARG A 298 -1.74 -47.52 -48.67
N GLU A 299 -1.34 -46.31 -49.07
CA GLU A 299 -0.64 -46.07 -50.34
C GLU A 299 0.80 -46.61 -50.31
N ALA A 300 1.55 -46.37 -49.24
CA ALA A 300 2.89 -46.92 -49.05
C ALA A 300 2.89 -48.45 -49.06
N GLU A 301 1.89 -49.11 -48.46
CA GLU A 301 1.73 -50.55 -48.49
C GLU A 301 1.44 -51.07 -49.91
N LYS A 302 0.56 -50.41 -50.68
CA LYS A 302 0.33 -50.74 -52.10
C LYS A 302 1.60 -50.59 -52.94
N VAL A 303 2.35 -49.51 -52.74
CA VAL A 303 3.62 -49.26 -53.43
C VAL A 303 4.64 -50.35 -53.08
N LYS A 304 4.77 -50.72 -51.81
CA LYS A 304 5.63 -51.82 -51.34
C LYS A 304 5.29 -53.15 -52.03
N ILE A 305 4.02 -53.57 -52.00
CA ILE A 305 3.57 -54.82 -52.63
C ILE A 305 3.81 -54.79 -54.14
N THR A 306 3.64 -53.63 -54.78
CA THR A 306 3.87 -53.48 -56.24
C THR A 306 5.36 -53.56 -56.57
N LEU A 307 6.22 -52.95 -55.74
CA LEU A 307 7.68 -53.02 -55.87
C LEU A 307 8.20 -54.46 -55.66
N GLU A 308 7.69 -55.16 -54.65
CA GLU A 308 8.01 -56.58 -54.39
C GLU A 308 7.66 -57.44 -55.61
N LYS A 309 6.45 -57.30 -56.17
CA LYS A 309 6.05 -58.00 -57.41
C LYS A 309 6.90 -57.63 -58.63
N ALA A 310 7.23 -56.35 -58.81
CA ALA A 310 8.09 -55.90 -59.90
C ALA A 310 9.49 -56.50 -59.79
N LYS A 311 10.03 -56.57 -58.56
CA LYS A 311 11.30 -57.24 -58.29
C LYS A 311 11.22 -58.74 -58.60
N GLU A 312 10.18 -59.44 -58.14
CA GLU A 312 10.04 -60.87 -58.48
C GLU A 312 9.94 -61.12 -59.99
N PHE A 313 9.31 -60.23 -60.76
CA PHE A 313 9.30 -60.34 -62.22
C PHE A 313 10.68 -60.10 -62.82
N SER A 314 11.42 -59.10 -62.35
CA SER A 314 12.80 -58.85 -62.77
C SER A 314 13.73 -60.02 -62.44
N ASP A 315 13.61 -60.61 -61.25
CA ASP A 315 14.41 -61.77 -60.84
C ASP A 315 14.09 -63.00 -61.74
N ARG A 316 12.80 -63.22 -62.07
CA ARG A 316 12.37 -64.25 -63.04
C ARG A 316 12.84 -63.97 -64.47
N GLU A 317 12.88 -62.72 -64.90
CA GLU A 317 13.38 -62.33 -66.23
C GLU A 317 14.88 -62.63 -66.37
N ILE A 318 15.68 -62.31 -65.34
CA ILE A 318 17.11 -62.63 -65.28
C ILE A 318 17.33 -64.16 -65.32
N GLU A 319 16.55 -64.94 -64.57
CA GLU A 319 16.59 -66.41 -64.58
C GLU A 319 16.28 -66.97 -65.98
N LEU A 320 15.23 -66.48 -66.64
CA LEU A 320 14.87 -66.88 -68.00
C LEU A 320 15.92 -66.46 -69.03
N GLN A 321 16.52 -65.28 -68.88
CA GLN A 321 17.60 -64.82 -69.75
C GLN A 321 18.85 -65.70 -69.59
N ALA A 322 19.21 -66.08 -68.36
CA ALA A 322 20.31 -67.02 -68.10
C ALA A 322 20.04 -68.41 -68.72
N GLN A 323 18.79 -68.90 -68.66
CA GLN A 323 18.40 -70.14 -69.35
C GLN A 323 18.52 -70.01 -70.88
N LEU A 324 18.06 -68.90 -71.47
CA LEU A 324 18.21 -68.63 -72.91
C LEU A 324 19.68 -68.57 -73.33
N SER A 325 20.54 -67.88 -72.57
CA SER A 325 22.00 -67.88 -72.80
C SER A 325 22.58 -69.30 -72.76
N SER A 326 22.22 -70.10 -71.75
CA SER A 326 22.66 -71.50 -71.66
C SER A 326 22.16 -72.37 -72.82
N TYR A 327 20.96 -72.12 -73.34
CA TYR A 327 20.47 -72.80 -74.54
C TYR A 327 21.19 -72.34 -75.81
N SER A 328 21.56 -71.06 -75.92
CA SER A 328 22.39 -70.54 -77.01
C SER A 328 23.77 -71.22 -77.02
N GLU A 329 24.47 -71.24 -75.87
CA GLU A 329 25.77 -71.91 -75.74
C GLU A 329 25.70 -73.39 -76.12
N LYS A 330 24.65 -74.10 -75.68
CA LYS A 330 24.40 -75.50 -76.08
C LYS A 330 24.16 -75.63 -77.58
N PHE A 331 23.44 -74.71 -78.19
CA PHE A 331 23.19 -74.68 -79.63
C PHE A 331 24.48 -74.43 -80.41
N ASP A 332 25.32 -73.49 -79.97
CA ASP A 332 26.63 -73.20 -80.55
C ASP A 332 27.54 -74.44 -80.50
N VAL A 333 27.57 -75.17 -79.38
CA VAL A 333 28.30 -76.44 -79.26
C VAL A 333 27.76 -77.51 -80.21
N VAL A 334 26.44 -77.62 -80.38
CA VAL A 334 25.82 -78.55 -81.34
C VAL A 334 26.17 -78.14 -82.78
N GLN A 335 26.12 -76.86 -83.11
CA GLN A 335 26.47 -76.32 -84.43
C GLN A 335 27.95 -76.50 -84.74
N GLU A 336 28.84 -76.29 -83.78
CA GLU A 336 30.28 -76.55 -83.91
C GLU A 336 30.55 -78.05 -84.11
N THR A 337 29.87 -78.90 -83.34
CA THR A 337 29.96 -80.37 -83.46
C THR A 337 29.46 -80.86 -84.81
N LEU A 338 28.33 -80.32 -85.30
CA LEU A 338 27.79 -80.62 -86.63
C LEU A 338 28.73 -80.13 -87.74
N THR A 339 29.36 -78.97 -87.57
CA THR A 339 30.34 -78.42 -88.51
C THR A 339 31.60 -79.30 -88.57
N LYS A 340 32.14 -79.71 -87.41
CA LYS A 340 33.24 -80.69 -87.31
C LYS A 340 32.85 -82.04 -87.92
N SER A 341 31.61 -82.50 -87.71
CA SER A 341 31.10 -83.74 -88.31
C SER A 341 31.02 -83.64 -89.84
N ASN A 342 30.49 -82.54 -90.39
CA ASN A 342 30.46 -82.30 -91.83
C ASN A 342 31.87 -82.19 -92.44
N GLN A 343 32.83 -81.57 -91.75
CA GLN A 343 34.24 -81.57 -92.14
C GLN A 343 34.80 -83.00 -92.15
N MET A 344 34.56 -83.80 -91.10
CA MET A 344 34.97 -85.21 -91.03
C MET A 344 34.34 -86.07 -92.13
N PHE A 345 33.07 -85.86 -92.48
CA PHE A 345 32.45 -86.54 -93.63
C PHE A 345 33.10 -86.14 -94.96
N THR A 346 33.50 -84.88 -95.11
CA THR A 346 34.19 -84.38 -96.30
C THR A 346 35.58 -84.99 -96.42
N THR A 347 36.37 -85.00 -95.34
CA THR A 347 37.72 -85.61 -95.35
C THR A 347 37.65 -87.13 -95.50
N PHE A 348 36.71 -87.83 -94.87
CA PHE A 348 36.51 -89.26 -95.11
C PHE A 348 36.17 -89.56 -96.57
N ARG A 349 35.35 -88.71 -97.22
CA ARG A 349 35.03 -88.86 -98.64
C ARG A 349 36.26 -88.64 -99.53
N GLU A 350 37.09 -87.63 -99.22
CA GLU A 350 38.37 -87.39 -99.92
C GLU A 350 39.36 -88.56 -99.74
N GLU A 351 39.47 -89.11 -98.52
CA GLU A 351 40.31 -90.28 -98.24
C GLU A 351 39.77 -91.55 -98.90
N MET A 352 38.44 -91.76 -98.97
CA MET A 352 37.85 -92.84 -99.76
C MET A 352 38.12 -92.68 -101.26
N ASP A 353 38.09 -91.46 -101.80
CA ASP A 353 38.46 -91.20 -103.19
C ASP A 353 39.96 -91.42 -103.44
N LYS A 354 40.85 -91.05 -102.50
CA LYS A 354 42.28 -91.39 -102.56
C LYS A 354 42.49 -92.90 -102.50
N MET A 355 41.85 -93.59 -101.58
CA MET A 355 41.92 -95.04 -101.42
C MET A 355 41.40 -95.77 -102.67
N THR A 356 40.32 -95.29 -103.28
CA THR A 356 39.80 -95.81 -104.55
C THR A 356 40.80 -95.61 -105.69
N LYS A 357 41.51 -94.47 -105.73
CA LYS A 357 42.58 -94.19 -106.70
C LYS A 357 43.82 -95.07 -106.48
N THR A 358 44.24 -95.31 -105.22
CA THR A 358 45.39 -96.17 -104.92
C THR A 358 45.07 -97.65 -105.17
N THR A 359 43.88 -98.13 -104.83
CA THR A 359 43.40 -99.48 -105.21
C THR A 359 43.47 -99.69 -106.71
N LYS A 360 42.91 -98.76 -107.51
CA LYS A 360 43.00 -98.81 -108.99
C LYS A 360 44.43 -98.78 -109.54
N LYS A 361 45.38 -98.15 -108.82
CA LYS A 361 46.81 -98.16 -109.17
C LYS A 361 47.44 -99.52 -108.88
N LEU A 362 47.18 -100.07 -107.69
CA LEU A 362 47.66 -101.40 -107.28
C LEU A 362 47.08 -102.52 -108.16
N GLU A 363 45.82 -102.44 -108.58
CA GLU A 363 45.22 -103.36 -109.54
C GLU A 363 45.96 -103.37 -110.89
N LYS A 364 46.32 -102.19 -111.42
CA LYS A 364 47.13 -102.07 -112.65
C LYS A 364 48.53 -102.65 -112.47
N GLU A 365 49.17 -102.40 -111.33
CA GLU A 365 50.50 -102.94 -111.00
C GLU A 365 50.45 -104.48 -110.84
N ASN A 366 49.42 -105.02 -110.21
CA ASN A 366 49.21 -106.47 -110.07
C ASN A 366 48.97 -107.14 -111.44
N LEU A 367 48.15 -106.52 -112.30
CA LEU A 367 47.93 -106.99 -113.67
C LEU A 367 49.23 -106.98 -114.51
N ALA A 368 50.07 -105.94 -114.34
CA ALA A 368 51.37 -105.85 -114.99
C ALA A 368 52.33 -106.95 -114.50
N LEU A 369 52.36 -107.22 -113.19
CA LEU A 369 53.14 -108.33 -112.61
C LEU A 369 52.68 -109.70 -113.14
N ARG A 370 51.36 -109.96 -113.20
CA ARG A 370 50.82 -111.19 -113.80
C ARG A 370 51.24 -111.37 -115.27
N LYS A 371 51.19 -110.31 -116.07
CA LYS A 371 51.70 -110.34 -117.46
C LYS A 371 53.21 -110.66 -117.49
N LYS A 372 53.99 -110.15 -116.55
CA LYS A 372 55.44 -110.35 -116.47
C LYS A 372 55.79 -111.79 -116.09
N CYS A 373 55.05 -112.42 -115.16
CA CYS A 373 55.18 -113.84 -114.85
C CYS A 373 54.87 -114.72 -116.07
N ALA A 374 53.71 -114.51 -116.72
CA ALA A 374 53.32 -115.29 -117.90
C ALA A 374 54.34 -115.21 -119.06
N ALA A 375 55.01 -114.07 -119.23
CA ALA A 375 56.10 -113.92 -120.19
C ALA A 375 57.36 -114.73 -119.79
N TYR A 376 57.66 -114.81 -118.50
CA TYR A 376 58.78 -115.61 -117.96
C TYR A 376 58.53 -117.11 -118.12
N ASP A 377 57.31 -117.57 -117.82
CA ASP A 377 56.91 -118.97 -117.94
C ASP A 377 56.97 -119.45 -119.40
N ASN A 378 56.46 -118.64 -120.34
CA ASN A 378 56.55 -118.93 -121.78
C ASN A 378 58.01 -118.99 -122.27
N GLY A 379 58.88 -118.10 -121.78
CA GLY A 379 60.32 -118.12 -122.12
C GLY A 379 61.04 -119.36 -121.60
N ALA A 380 60.71 -119.81 -120.38
CA ALA A 380 61.26 -121.03 -119.80
C ALA A 380 60.85 -122.29 -120.60
N ILE A 381 59.59 -122.37 -121.03
CA ILE A 381 59.08 -123.51 -121.82
C ILE A 381 59.80 -123.61 -123.18
N ALA A 382 60.02 -122.49 -123.87
CA ALA A 382 60.71 -122.48 -125.16
C ALA A 382 62.16 -123.00 -125.06
N SER A 383 62.91 -122.59 -124.04
CA SER A 383 64.31 -123.01 -123.85
C SER A 383 64.45 -124.51 -123.50
N ILE A 384 63.44 -125.10 -122.85
CA ILE A 384 63.40 -126.54 -122.58
C ILE A 384 63.20 -127.34 -123.88
N GLN A 385 62.34 -126.87 -124.79
CA GLN A 385 62.09 -127.55 -126.07
C GLN A 385 63.33 -127.57 -126.98
N GLU A 386 64.09 -126.48 -127.03
CA GLU A 386 65.34 -126.37 -127.80
C GLU A 386 66.42 -127.36 -127.29
N LYS A 387 66.54 -127.50 -125.96
CA LYS A 387 67.44 -128.48 -125.32
C LYS A 387 67.13 -129.92 -125.70
N VAL A 388 65.86 -130.29 -125.81
CA VAL A 388 65.43 -131.66 -126.16
C VAL A 388 65.82 -132.00 -127.61
N ALA A 389 65.56 -131.09 -128.56
CA ALA A 389 65.88 -131.30 -129.97
C ALA A 389 67.39 -131.55 -130.21
N SER A 390 68.26 -130.80 -129.52
CA SER A 390 69.72 -130.94 -129.62
C SER A 390 70.23 -132.33 -129.17
N VAL A 391 69.59 -132.94 -128.17
CA VAL A 391 69.98 -134.26 -127.67
C VAL A 391 69.67 -135.37 -128.67
N GLU A 392 68.51 -135.32 -129.33
CA GLU A 392 68.12 -136.32 -130.35
C GLU A 392 69.04 -136.31 -131.58
N GLU A 393 69.52 -135.14 -132.00
CA GLU A 393 70.43 -135.01 -133.15
C GLU A 393 71.83 -135.55 -132.83
N THR A 394 72.31 -135.30 -131.61
CA THR A 394 73.59 -135.82 -131.10
C THR A 394 73.59 -137.35 -131.07
N GLN A 395 72.47 -137.97 -130.67
CA GLN A 395 72.33 -139.43 -130.60
C GLN A 395 72.40 -140.09 -131.99
N LYS A 396 71.75 -139.50 -133.01
CA LYS A 396 71.77 -139.96 -134.42
C LYS A 396 73.17 -139.93 -135.05
N LEU A 397 74.03 -138.98 -134.65
CA LEU A 397 75.43 -138.92 -135.10
C LEU A 397 76.29 -140.01 -134.44
N GLN A 398 76.03 -140.31 -133.16
CA GLN A 398 76.77 -141.32 -132.40
C GLN A 398 76.57 -142.75 -132.94
N GLU A 399 75.38 -143.08 -133.44
CA GLU A 399 75.11 -144.37 -134.09
C GLU A 399 75.82 -144.53 -135.44
N LYS A 400 75.95 -143.45 -136.22
CA LYS A 400 76.68 -143.46 -137.49
C LYS A 400 78.18 -143.72 -137.27
N LEU A 401 78.78 -143.12 -136.24
CA LEU A 401 80.16 -143.37 -135.85
C LEU A 401 80.43 -144.85 -135.56
N LYS A 402 79.59 -145.49 -134.73
CA LYS A 402 79.74 -146.92 -134.38
C LYS A 402 79.71 -147.85 -135.61
N LYS A 403 78.91 -147.53 -136.63
CA LYS A 403 78.87 -148.29 -137.90
C LYS A 403 80.16 -148.13 -138.73
N LEU A 404 80.78 -146.95 -138.76
CA LEU A 404 82.07 -146.77 -139.44
C LEU A 404 83.23 -147.45 -138.70
N GLU A 405 83.26 -147.41 -137.36
CA GLU A 405 84.31 -148.08 -136.58
C GLU A 405 84.31 -149.60 -136.76
N SER A 406 83.13 -150.21 -136.91
CA SER A 406 82.99 -151.64 -137.21
C SER A 406 83.57 -152.02 -138.57
N LEU A 407 83.36 -151.16 -139.59
CA LEU A 407 83.83 -151.38 -140.95
C LEU A 407 85.36 -151.26 -141.07
N CYS A 408 85.95 -150.26 -140.41
CA CYS A 408 87.41 -150.09 -140.37
C CYS A 408 88.14 -151.28 -139.71
N ARG A 409 87.56 -151.90 -138.67
CA ARG A 409 88.16 -153.08 -138.02
C ARG A 409 88.13 -154.33 -138.92
N HIS A 410 87.07 -154.53 -139.70
CA HIS A 410 87.02 -155.64 -140.67
C HIS A 410 88.09 -155.49 -141.77
N LEU A 411 88.18 -154.31 -142.39
CA LEU A 411 89.14 -154.05 -143.47
C LEU A 411 90.61 -154.09 -143.00
N GLN A 412 90.88 -153.77 -141.73
CA GLN A 412 92.24 -153.90 -141.18
C GLN A 412 92.64 -155.35 -140.87
N ALA A 413 91.70 -156.22 -140.50
CA ALA A 413 91.99 -157.65 -140.30
C ALA A 413 92.35 -158.34 -141.63
N GLU A 414 91.57 -158.06 -142.68
CA GLU A 414 91.78 -158.62 -144.02
C GLU A 414 93.13 -158.22 -144.62
N ARG A 415 93.52 -156.94 -144.48
CA ARG A 415 94.82 -156.43 -144.96
C ARG A 415 96.03 -157.09 -144.27
N ASN A 416 95.91 -157.47 -143.00
CA ASN A 416 97.01 -158.11 -142.27
C ASN A 416 97.17 -159.59 -142.65
N SER A 417 96.07 -160.29 -142.99
CA SER A 417 96.13 -161.67 -143.49
C SER A 417 96.86 -161.77 -144.83
N ILE A 418 96.57 -160.86 -145.77
CA ILE A 418 97.23 -160.81 -147.08
C ILE A 418 98.74 -160.56 -146.97
N ARG A 419 99.17 -159.72 -146.01
CA ARG A 419 100.59 -159.39 -145.81
C ARG A 419 101.44 -160.56 -145.32
N GLN A 420 100.88 -161.52 -144.58
CA GLN A 420 101.61 -162.73 -144.17
C GLN A 420 101.68 -163.78 -145.28
N ALA A 421 100.79 -163.73 -146.28
CA ALA A 421 100.82 -164.65 -147.43
C ALA A 421 101.86 -164.28 -148.51
N GLN A 422 102.36 -163.03 -148.53
CA GLN A 422 103.26 -162.53 -149.58
C GLN A 422 104.74 -162.41 -149.19
N ALA A 423 105.13 -162.82 -147.97
CA ALA A 423 106.54 -162.90 -147.55
C ALA A 423 107.10 -164.34 -147.65
N ALA A 424 106.66 -165.08 -148.68
CA ALA A 424 107.05 -166.47 -148.94
C ALA A 424 107.69 -166.68 -150.32
N THR A 425 107.88 -165.63 -151.12
CA THR A 425 108.48 -165.71 -152.47
C THR A 425 109.37 -164.50 -152.76
N GLU A 426 110.56 -164.78 -153.28
CA GLU A 426 111.55 -163.84 -153.84
C GLU A 426 112.43 -163.06 -152.84
N SER A 427 113.21 -163.80 -152.05
CA SER A 427 114.67 -163.76 -152.19
C SER A 427 115.16 -165.16 -152.57
N ALA A 428 116.23 -165.22 -153.36
CA ALA A 428 116.98 -166.44 -153.67
C ALA A 428 117.70 -167.02 -152.43
#